data_AF-G3IDY8-F1
#
_entry.id   AF-G3IDY8-F1
#
_cell.length_a   1.000
_cell.length_b   1.000
_cell.length_c   1.000
_cell.angle_alpha   90.00
_cell.angle_beta   90.00
_cell.angle_gamma   90.00
#
_symmetry.space_group_name_H-M   'P 1'
#
loop_
_entity.id
_entity.type
_entity.pdbx_description
1 polymer ?
#
loop_
_entity_poly.entity_id
_entity_poly.type
_entity_poly.pdbx_seq_one_letter_code
_entity_poly.pdbx_strand_id
1 'polypeptide(L)'
;MTDPHFILDVPFGMNSRVEKIGAQSHGDNSCGIEIVCKGLPNESWKISKINSNYEFCDTYPAIIVVPTSVKDDDLSKVAAFRAKGRVPVLSWIHPESQATITRCSQPLVGPNDKRCKEDEKYLQTIMDANAQSHKLIIFDARQNSVADTNKAKGGGYESESAYPNAELVFLEIHNIHVMRESLRKLKEIVYPSIDESRWLSNVDGTHWLEYIRVLLAGAVRIADKIESGKTSVVIHCSDGWDRTSQLTSLAMLMLDSYYRSIKGFESLIEKEWISFGHRFALVGSSALCVTVLAISFTCTWHLLTYIYTHEQPFLCGLNFHNKIPRCQFTRISRSFWLSQKRVEDLQREVATRTISSSSERGSSPTHSVTPVHTSV
;
A
#
# COMPACT_ATOMS: atom_id res chain seq x y z
N MET A 1 7.83 22.30 -26.09
CA MET A 1 6.72 22.43 -25.14
C MET A 1 7.24 21.94 -23.80
N THR A 2 7.54 22.88 -22.91
CA THR A 2 8.11 22.63 -21.58
C THR A 2 6.98 22.21 -20.63
N ASP A 3 7.11 21.03 -20.03
CA ASP A 3 6.24 20.50 -18.98
C ASP A 3 6.21 21.50 -17.80
N PRO A 4 5.05 21.93 -17.28
CA PRO A 4 5.02 22.93 -16.23
C PRO A 4 5.62 22.35 -14.94
N HIS A 5 6.53 23.10 -14.32
CA HIS A 5 7.07 22.80 -13.00
C HIS A 5 5.92 22.58 -12.01
N PHE A 6 5.84 21.37 -11.44
CA PHE A 6 4.83 20.98 -10.47
C PHE A 6 5.30 21.33 -9.05
N ILE A 7 4.52 22.15 -8.35
CA ILE A 7 4.69 22.50 -6.93
C ILE A 7 3.43 22.03 -6.20
N LEU A 8 3.58 21.09 -5.26
CA LEU A 8 2.51 20.62 -4.38
C LEU A 8 2.66 21.31 -3.02
N ASP A 9 1.85 22.33 -2.78
CA ASP A 9 1.77 23.01 -1.48
C ASP A 9 0.84 22.21 -0.55
N VAL A 10 1.39 21.26 0.21
CA VAL A 10 0.64 20.58 1.29
C VAL A 10 0.85 21.35 2.61
N PRO A 11 -0.20 21.78 3.31
CA PRO A 11 -0.07 22.46 4.60
C PRO A 11 0.73 21.62 5.61
N PHE A 12 1.71 22.22 6.29
CA PHE A 12 2.54 21.58 7.33
C PHE A 12 1.79 21.30 8.65
N GLY A 13 0.46 21.18 8.61
CA GLY A 13 -0.38 20.96 9.79
C GLY A 13 -0.04 19.65 10.50
N MET A 14 0.46 19.73 11.73
CA MET A 14 0.75 18.58 12.57
C MET A 14 -0.55 17.94 13.07
N ASN A 15 -1.13 17.04 12.29
CA ASN A 15 -2.33 16.27 12.65
C ASN A 15 -1.95 14.91 13.26
N SER A 16 -1.57 14.88 14.54
CA SER A 16 -1.25 13.62 15.25
C SER A 16 -2.53 12.86 15.67
N ARG A 17 -3.13 12.02 14.82
CA ARG A 17 -4.52 11.59 15.06
C ARG A 17 -4.87 10.17 14.58
N VAL A 18 -4.23 9.15 15.16
CA VAL A 18 -4.67 7.74 15.13
C VAL A 18 -5.27 7.35 16.47
N GLU A 19 -6.35 6.56 16.46
CA GLU A 19 -6.91 5.90 17.66
C GLU A 19 -6.62 4.41 17.63
N LYS A 20 -6.22 3.86 18.79
CA LYS A 20 -6.14 2.41 19.01
C LYS A 20 -7.49 1.96 19.53
N ILE A 21 -8.15 1.08 18.79
CA ILE A 21 -9.30 0.35 19.30
C ILE A 21 -8.75 -0.95 19.95
N GLY A 22 -9.39 -1.42 21.02
CA GLY A 22 -8.97 -2.64 21.70
C GLY A 22 -10.05 -3.70 21.59
N ALA A 23 -9.80 -4.77 20.83
CA ALA A 23 -10.49 -6.03 21.04
C ALA A 23 -9.82 -6.81 22.19
N GLN A 24 -10.54 -7.01 23.29
CA GLN A 24 -10.15 -7.97 24.31
C GLN A 24 -10.35 -9.39 23.75
N SER A 25 -9.27 -10.03 23.30
CA SER A 25 -9.21 -11.49 23.22
C SER A 25 -8.67 -12.01 24.55
N HIS A 26 -9.39 -12.92 25.18
CA HIS A 26 -9.00 -13.56 26.44
C HIS A 26 -7.54 -14.06 26.39
N GLY A 27 -6.71 -13.56 27.31
CA GLY A 27 -5.51 -14.26 27.76
C GLY A 27 -4.36 -14.36 26.78
N ASP A 28 -3.97 -13.28 26.11
CA ASP A 28 -2.57 -13.04 25.74
C ASP A 28 -2.43 -11.58 25.26
N ASN A 29 -1.28 -10.95 25.54
CA ASN A 29 -1.02 -9.55 25.19
C ASN A 29 -1.21 -9.28 23.68
N SER A 30 -2.41 -8.88 23.29
CA SER A 30 -2.80 -8.55 21.92
C SER A 30 -2.22 -7.21 21.48
N CYS A 31 -0.93 -7.17 21.10
CA CYS A 31 -0.46 -6.11 20.20
C CYS A 31 -0.90 -6.46 18.76
N GLY A 32 -2.20 -6.35 18.51
CA GLY A 32 -2.74 -6.05 17.19
C GLY A 32 -3.12 -4.59 17.24
N ILE A 33 -2.22 -3.69 16.83
CA ILE A 33 -2.45 -2.25 16.97
C ILE A 33 -3.54 -1.86 15.96
N GLU A 34 -4.79 -1.78 16.43
CA GLU A 34 -5.98 -1.42 15.64
C GLU A 34 -5.95 0.09 15.35
N ILE A 35 -5.15 0.49 14.35
CA ILE A 35 -4.94 1.88 13.91
C ILE A 35 -6.10 2.27 13.00
N VAL A 36 -7.12 2.88 13.56
CA VAL A 36 -8.16 3.54 12.77
C VAL A 36 -7.83 5.03 12.67
N CYS A 37 -8.10 5.64 11.51
CA CYS A 37 -8.01 7.10 11.37
C CYS A 37 -8.99 7.74 12.37
N LYS A 38 -8.58 8.80 13.10
CA LYS A 38 -9.52 9.50 13.99
C LYS A 38 -10.72 10.03 13.21
N GLY A 39 -11.89 9.99 13.85
CA GLY A 39 -13.17 10.36 13.23
C GLY A 39 -13.91 9.18 12.61
N LEU A 40 -13.54 7.95 12.97
CA LEU A 40 -14.21 6.71 12.59
C LEU A 40 -14.54 5.88 13.84
N PRO A 41 -15.68 5.16 13.87
CA PRO A 41 -16.74 5.19 12.87
C PRO A 41 -17.43 6.57 12.81
N ASN A 42 -18.05 6.87 11.68
CA ASN A 42 -18.88 8.06 11.48
C ASN A 42 -20.14 7.71 10.69
N GLU A 43 -20.91 8.71 10.27
CA GLU A 43 -22.17 8.50 9.55
C GLU A 43 -21.95 7.74 8.22
N SER A 44 -20.84 8.00 7.53
CA SER A 44 -20.52 7.40 6.22
C SER A 44 -19.75 6.08 6.30
N TRP A 45 -18.96 5.86 7.36
CA TRP A 45 -18.03 4.72 7.48
C TRP A 45 -18.18 3.98 8.81
N LYS A 46 -18.31 2.66 8.74
CA LYS A 46 -18.39 1.76 9.91
C LYS A 46 -17.18 0.84 10.01
N ILE A 47 -16.91 0.43 11.24
CA ILE A 47 -15.94 -0.62 11.55
C ILE A 47 -16.66 -1.96 11.48
N SER A 48 -16.29 -2.81 10.52
CA SER A 48 -16.85 -4.14 10.36
C SER A 48 -15.96 -5.21 11.00
N LYS A 49 -16.61 -6.12 11.71
CA LYS A 49 -15.99 -7.31 12.33
C LYS A 49 -16.25 -8.60 11.52
N ILE A 50 -16.75 -8.47 10.29
CA ILE A 50 -17.04 -9.62 9.40
C ILE A 50 -15.80 -10.50 9.18
N ASN A 51 -14.60 -9.92 9.22
CA ASN A 51 -13.34 -10.64 9.04
C ASN A 51 -12.64 -11.03 10.34
N SER A 52 -13.32 -10.98 11.49
CA SER A 52 -12.72 -11.23 12.81
C SER A 52 -12.01 -12.60 12.92
N ASN A 53 -12.53 -13.61 12.22
CA ASN A 53 -11.98 -14.95 12.16
C ASN A 53 -11.22 -15.25 10.85
N TYR A 54 -10.95 -14.24 10.03
CA TYR A 54 -10.24 -14.35 8.74
C TYR A 54 -10.94 -15.22 7.67
N GLU A 55 -12.20 -15.60 7.88
CA GLU A 55 -12.99 -16.39 6.92
C GLU A 55 -13.45 -15.57 5.71
N PHE A 56 -13.65 -14.26 5.89
CA PHE A 56 -14.08 -13.36 4.82
C PHE A 56 -12.93 -13.04 3.85
N CYS A 57 -11.75 -12.72 4.37
CA CYS A 57 -10.52 -12.56 3.60
C CYS A 57 -9.30 -12.85 4.49
N ASP A 58 -8.66 -13.99 4.23
CA ASP A 58 -7.53 -14.53 5.01
C ASP A 58 -6.26 -13.67 4.98
N THR A 59 -6.18 -12.74 4.03
CA THR A 59 -5.03 -11.84 3.83
C THR A 59 -5.31 -10.39 4.21
N TYR A 60 -6.50 -10.09 4.74
CA TYR A 60 -6.87 -8.80 5.29
C TYR A 60 -6.78 -8.79 6.82
N PRO A 61 -6.75 -7.61 7.45
CA PRO A 61 -6.85 -7.51 8.90
C PRO A 61 -8.20 -8.04 9.41
N ALA A 62 -8.25 -8.44 10.68
CA ALA A 62 -9.46 -8.92 11.35
C ALA A 62 -10.58 -7.87 11.38
N ILE A 63 -10.19 -6.60 11.40
CA ILE A 63 -11.09 -5.45 11.41
C ILE A 63 -10.87 -4.66 10.12
N ILE A 64 -11.96 -4.37 9.41
CA ILE A 64 -11.95 -3.57 8.18
C ILE A 64 -12.96 -2.44 8.29
N VAL A 65 -12.68 -1.32 7.60
CA VAL A 65 -13.57 -0.17 7.56
C VAL A 65 -14.21 -0.08 6.18
N VAL A 66 -15.54 -0.05 6.17
CA VAL A 66 -16.40 -0.12 4.98
C VAL A 66 -17.52 0.92 5.09
N PRO A 67 -18.21 1.29 4.00
CA PRO A 67 -19.32 2.24 4.09
C PRO A 67 -20.46 1.73 4.98
N THR A 68 -21.06 2.63 5.76
CA THR A 68 -22.07 2.28 6.78
C THR A 68 -23.30 1.58 6.20
N SER A 69 -23.75 2.01 5.02
CA SER A 69 -24.96 1.54 4.35
C SER A 69 -24.82 0.15 3.69
N VAL A 70 -23.61 -0.40 3.60
CA VAL A 70 -23.37 -1.70 2.95
C VAL A 70 -23.70 -2.84 3.90
N LYS A 71 -24.47 -3.82 3.44
CA LYS A 71 -24.82 -5.04 4.18
C LYS A 71 -23.77 -6.12 3.98
N ASP A 72 -23.60 -7.00 4.96
CA ASP A 72 -22.60 -8.07 4.94
C ASP A 72 -22.83 -9.08 3.78
N ASP A 73 -24.09 -9.33 3.41
CA ASP A 73 -24.43 -10.16 2.25
C ASP A 73 -23.96 -9.54 0.92
N ASP A 74 -24.17 -8.22 0.76
CA ASP A 74 -23.69 -7.49 -0.43
C ASP A 74 -22.15 -7.50 -0.44
N LEU A 75 -21.52 -7.25 0.72
CA LEU A 75 -20.07 -7.26 0.88
C LEU A 75 -19.45 -8.63 0.55
N SER A 76 -20.13 -9.72 0.86
CA SER A 76 -19.69 -11.09 0.50
C SER A 76 -19.70 -11.33 -1.01
N LYS A 77 -20.65 -10.74 -1.74
CA LYS A 77 -20.67 -10.79 -3.22
C LYS A 77 -19.57 -9.93 -3.84
N VAL A 78 -19.29 -8.76 -3.24
CA VAL A 78 -18.12 -7.94 -3.60
C VAL A 78 -16.83 -8.73 -3.40
N ALA A 79 -16.69 -9.45 -2.28
CA ALA A 79 -15.54 -10.31 -2.03
C ALA A 79 -15.39 -11.41 -3.09
N ALA A 80 -16.49 -12.05 -3.50
CA ALA A 80 -16.47 -13.05 -4.57
C ALA A 80 -16.05 -12.47 -5.93
N PHE A 81 -16.22 -11.16 -6.16
CA PHE A 81 -15.83 -10.48 -7.40
C PHE A 81 -14.44 -9.84 -7.34
N ARG A 82 -13.82 -9.74 -6.16
CA ARG A 82 -12.48 -9.17 -5.98
C ARG A 82 -11.46 -10.28 -5.78
N ALA A 83 -10.34 -10.23 -6.50
CA ALA A 83 -9.34 -11.29 -6.42
C ALA A 83 -8.89 -11.55 -4.96
N LYS A 84 -9.01 -12.81 -4.51
CA LYS A 84 -8.69 -13.25 -3.13
C LYS A 84 -9.57 -12.62 -2.04
N GLY A 85 -10.78 -12.15 -2.38
CA GLY A 85 -11.70 -11.56 -1.41
C GLY A 85 -11.28 -10.18 -0.91
N ARG A 86 -10.27 -9.55 -1.52
CA ARG A 86 -9.68 -8.28 -1.07
C ARG A 86 -10.51 -7.09 -1.55
N VAL A 87 -11.67 -6.93 -0.92
CA VAL A 87 -12.65 -5.87 -1.22
C VAL A 87 -12.09 -4.45 -1.00
N PRO A 88 -12.65 -3.40 -1.62
CA PRO A 88 -12.25 -2.03 -1.33
C PRO A 88 -12.54 -1.68 0.12
N VAL A 89 -11.49 -1.33 0.87
CA VAL A 89 -11.59 -0.95 2.29
C VAL A 89 -10.81 0.33 2.54
N LEU A 90 -11.20 1.08 3.56
CA LEU A 90 -10.60 2.37 3.86
C LEU A 90 -9.16 2.23 4.38
N SER A 91 -8.23 2.95 3.74
CA SER A 91 -6.86 3.15 4.24
C SER A 91 -6.72 4.50 4.92
N TRP A 92 -7.30 5.57 4.38
CA TRP A 92 -7.17 6.92 4.94
C TRP A 92 -8.36 7.79 4.57
N ILE A 93 -8.67 8.79 5.42
CA ILE A 93 -9.75 9.75 5.20
C ILE A 93 -9.26 11.16 5.52
N HIS A 94 -9.57 12.11 4.64
CA HIS A 94 -9.21 13.51 4.83
C HIS A 94 -10.05 14.13 5.94
N PRO A 95 -9.43 14.80 6.94
CA PRO A 95 -10.15 15.27 8.12
C PRO A 95 -11.24 16.31 7.82
N GLU A 96 -11.01 17.16 6.81
CA GLU A 96 -11.97 18.21 6.42
C GLU A 96 -12.91 17.79 5.29
N SER A 97 -12.37 17.46 4.11
CA SER A 97 -13.19 17.11 2.93
C SER A 97 -13.90 15.77 2.98
N GLN A 98 -13.52 14.87 3.90
CA GLN A 98 -13.96 13.48 3.92
C GLN A 98 -13.59 12.67 2.66
N ALA A 99 -12.72 13.20 1.79
CA ALA A 99 -12.17 12.45 0.66
C ALA A 99 -11.33 11.26 1.16
N THR A 100 -11.52 10.08 0.56
CA THR A 100 -10.95 8.83 1.08
C THR A 100 -9.94 8.20 0.16
N ILE A 101 -8.94 7.54 0.75
CA ILE A 101 -8.11 6.55 0.08
C ILE A 101 -8.65 5.18 0.49
N THR A 102 -9.12 4.42 -0.49
CA THR A 102 -9.52 3.01 -0.33
C THR A 102 -8.61 2.09 -1.13
N ARG A 103 -8.43 0.86 -0.66
CA ARG A 103 -7.55 -0.13 -1.30
C ARG A 103 -8.22 -1.46 -1.53
N CYS A 104 -7.90 -2.13 -2.65
CA CYS A 104 -8.40 -3.46 -3.00
C CYS A 104 -7.45 -4.24 -3.92
N SER A 105 -7.84 -5.45 -4.27
CA SER A 105 -7.36 -6.18 -5.45
C SER A 105 -8.15 -5.84 -6.71
N GLN A 106 -7.69 -6.32 -7.87
CA GLN A 106 -8.42 -6.20 -9.12
C GLN A 106 -9.82 -6.86 -9.07
N PRO A 107 -10.77 -6.38 -9.88
CA PRO A 107 -12.04 -7.08 -10.13
C PRO A 107 -11.85 -8.32 -11.03
N LEU A 108 -12.74 -9.30 -10.89
CA LEU A 108 -12.76 -10.57 -11.64
C LEU A 108 -13.68 -10.50 -12.87
N VAL A 109 -13.42 -9.50 -13.71
CA VAL A 109 -14.18 -9.21 -14.94
C VAL A 109 -14.03 -10.34 -15.97
N GLY A 110 -12.79 -10.79 -16.17
CA GLY A 110 -12.43 -11.82 -17.12
C GLY A 110 -12.60 -11.42 -18.60
N PRO A 111 -12.38 -12.36 -19.52
CA PRO A 111 -12.50 -12.12 -20.96
C PRO A 111 -13.94 -11.88 -21.43
N ASN A 112 -14.94 -12.23 -20.61
CA ASN A 112 -16.35 -12.14 -20.94
C ASN A 112 -17.03 -10.89 -20.35
N ASP A 113 -16.26 -9.90 -19.91
CA ASP A 113 -16.77 -8.66 -19.34
C ASP A 113 -17.80 -8.87 -18.23
N LYS A 114 -17.53 -9.82 -17.32
CA LYS A 114 -18.43 -10.09 -16.18
C LYS A 114 -18.58 -8.84 -15.33
N ARG A 115 -19.81 -8.62 -14.89
CA ARG A 115 -20.21 -7.50 -14.03
C ARG A 115 -20.70 -8.00 -12.68
N CYS A 116 -20.54 -7.17 -11.66
CA CYS A 116 -21.06 -7.41 -10.33
C CYS A 116 -21.81 -6.16 -9.87
N LYS A 117 -23.14 -6.25 -9.80
CA LYS A 117 -24.00 -5.12 -9.40
C LYS A 117 -23.67 -4.64 -8.00
N GLU A 118 -23.29 -5.57 -7.12
CA GLU A 118 -22.91 -5.26 -5.76
C GLU A 118 -21.57 -4.52 -5.68
N ASP A 119 -20.57 -4.88 -6.50
CA ASP A 119 -19.29 -4.13 -6.58
C ASP A 119 -19.50 -2.72 -7.17
N GLU A 120 -20.29 -2.62 -8.24
CA GLU A 120 -20.68 -1.33 -8.85
C GLU A 120 -21.38 -0.41 -7.83
N LYS A 121 -22.38 -0.94 -7.11
CA LYS A 121 -23.07 -0.22 -6.02
C LYS A 121 -22.13 0.10 -4.87
N TYR A 122 -21.18 -0.79 -4.56
CA TYR A 122 -20.22 -0.58 -3.48
C TYR A 122 -19.28 0.59 -3.78
N LEU A 123 -18.72 0.65 -5.00
CA LEU A 123 -17.91 1.79 -5.42
C LEU A 123 -18.72 3.09 -5.50
N GLN A 124 -19.97 3.02 -5.96
CA GLN A 124 -20.89 4.16 -5.90
C GLN A 124 -21.08 4.66 -4.45
N THR A 125 -21.25 3.74 -3.50
CA THR A 125 -21.40 4.10 -2.08
C THR A 125 -20.14 4.75 -1.51
N ILE A 126 -18.94 4.33 -1.93
CA ILE A 126 -17.67 4.99 -1.56
C ILE A 126 -17.62 6.43 -2.09
N MET A 127 -18.13 6.66 -3.30
CA MET A 127 -18.22 8.00 -3.87
C MET A 127 -19.23 8.86 -3.10
N ASP A 128 -20.43 8.33 -2.84
CA ASP A 128 -21.51 9.03 -2.14
C ASP A 128 -21.14 9.38 -0.67
N ALA A 129 -20.20 8.63 -0.08
CA ALA A 129 -19.65 8.92 1.25
C ALA A 129 -18.85 10.24 1.30
N ASN A 130 -18.45 10.80 0.15
CA ASN A 130 -17.80 12.10 0.02
C ASN A 130 -18.72 13.10 -0.67
N ALA A 131 -19.30 14.02 0.11
CA ALA A 131 -20.23 15.03 -0.39
C ALA A 131 -19.60 16.08 -1.33
N GLN A 132 -18.27 16.15 -1.44
CA GLN A 132 -17.57 17.19 -2.21
C GLN A 132 -17.29 16.80 -3.67
N SER A 133 -17.45 15.54 -4.06
CA SER A 133 -17.18 15.08 -5.42
C SER A 133 -18.29 14.16 -5.95
N HIS A 134 -18.64 14.34 -7.22
CA HIS A 134 -19.54 13.46 -7.96
C HIS A 134 -18.79 12.43 -8.84
N LYS A 135 -17.49 12.27 -8.62
CA LYS A 135 -16.63 11.35 -9.37
C LYS A 135 -15.74 10.57 -8.41
N LEU A 136 -15.49 9.31 -8.74
CA LEU A 136 -14.53 8.45 -8.06
C LEU A 136 -13.33 8.23 -8.99
N ILE A 137 -12.10 8.35 -8.48
CA ILE A 137 -10.91 8.03 -9.29
C ILE A 137 -10.37 6.66 -8.88
N ILE A 138 -10.23 5.76 -9.85
CA ILE A 138 -9.65 4.44 -9.65
C ILE A 138 -8.23 4.47 -10.22
N PHE A 139 -7.23 4.31 -9.35
CA PHE A 139 -5.83 4.18 -9.72
C PHE A 139 -5.46 2.70 -9.77
N ASP A 140 -5.32 2.18 -10.99
CA ASP A 140 -4.70 0.88 -11.22
C ASP A 140 -3.18 1.08 -11.32
N ALA A 141 -2.44 0.50 -10.38
CA ALA A 141 -1.00 0.62 -10.35
C ALA A 141 -0.31 0.01 -11.58
N ARG A 142 -0.98 -0.87 -12.33
CA ARG A 142 -0.38 -1.64 -13.41
C ARG A 142 -0.15 -0.80 -14.66
N GLN A 143 0.66 -1.37 -15.54
CA GLN A 143 0.67 -1.00 -16.94
C GLN A 143 -0.61 -1.49 -17.60
N ASN A 144 -1.18 -0.70 -18.50
CA ASN A 144 -2.42 -1.04 -19.21
C ASN A 144 -2.34 -2.44 -19.87
N SER A 145 -1.23 -2.74 -20.57
CA SER A 145 -1.00 -4.04 -21.21
C SER A 145 -0.99 -5.23 -20.23
N VAL A 146 -0.50 -5.01 -19.01
CA VAL A 146 -0.52 -6.01 -17.94
C VAL A 146 -1.94 -6.19 -17.41
N ALA A 147 -2.72 -5.11 -17.31
CA ALA A 147 -4.12 -5.18 -16.90
C ALA A 147 -4.97 -5.95 -17.92
N ASP A 148 -4.77 -5.73 -19.22
CA ASP A 148 -5.41 -6.51 -20.30
C ASP A 148 -5.03 -8.00 -20.23
N THR A 149 -3.76 -8.30 -20.00
CA THR A 149 -3.31 -9.69 -19.80
C THR A 149 -3.97 -10.35 -18.59
N ASN A 150 -4.21 -9.59 -17.51
CA ASN A 150 -4.94 -10.11 -16.35
C ASN A 150 -6.43 -10.30 -16.67
N LYS A 151 -7.03 -9.40 -17.46
CA LYS A 151 -8.41 -9.54 -17.94
C LYS A 151 -8.60 -10.85 -18.71
N ALA A 152 -7.69 -11.16 -19.63
CA ALA A 152 -7.70 -12.44 -20.37
C ALA A 152 -7.60 -13.68 -19.45
N LYS A 153 -7.00 -13.53 -18.25
CA LYS A 153 -6.83 -14.59 -17.25
C LYS A 153 -7.92 -14.63 -16.18
N GLY A 154 -9.01 -13.90 -16.33
CA GLY A 154 -10.13 -13.88 -15.38
C GLY A 154 -10.12 -12.73 -14.37
N GLY A 155 -9.05 -11.92 -14.32
CA GLY A 155 -8.99 -10.66 -13.57
C GLY A 155 -9.55 -9.49 -14.39
N GLY A 156 -8.92 -8.32 -14.31
CA GLY A 156 -9.28 -7.18 -15.17
C GLY A 156 -9.28 -5.86 -14.43
N TYR A 157 -10.10 -4.92 -14.90
CA TYR A 157 -10.23 -3.56 -14.39
C TYR A 157 -11.65 -3.03 -14.65
N GLU A 158 -12.01 -1.99 -13.94
CA GLU A 158 -13.31 -1.32 -13.97
C GLU A 158 -13.50 -0.56 -15.29
N SER A 159 -14.48 -0.95 -16.11
CA SER A 159 -14.80 -0.26 -17.36
C SER A 159 -15.74 0.93 -17.13
N GLU A 160 -15.58 2.00 -17.92
CA GLU A 160 -16.46 3.19 -17.85
C GLU A 160 -17.94 2.84 -18.06
N SER A 161 -18.23 1.79 -18.85
CA SER A 161 -19.60 1.31 -19.08
C SER A 161 -20.23 0.63 -17.86
N ALA A 162 -19.43 0.02 -16.99
CA ALA A 162 -19.90 -0.63 -15.77
C ALA A 162 -19.89 0.33 -14.57
N TYR A 163 -18.94 1.27 -14.55
CA TYR A 163 -18.73 2.23 -13.47
C TYR A 163 -18.78 3.67 -14.02
N PRO A 164 -19.98 4.20 -14.35
CA PRO A 164 -20.12 5.45 -15.10
C PRO A 164 -19.59 6.69 -14.37
N ASN A 165 -19.57 6.68 -13.04
CA ASN A 165 -19.06 7.78 -12.22
C ASN A 165 -17.59 7.57 -11.78
N ALA A 166 -16.93 6.54 -12.30
CA ALA A 166 -15.53 6.24 -12.01
C ALA A 166 -14.62 6.57 -13.20
N GLU A 167 -13.49 7.20 -12.93
CA GLU A 167 -12.40 7.38 -13.90
C GLU A 167 -11.27 6.42 -13.57
N LEU A 168 -10.94 5.53 -14.50
CA LEU A 168 -9.81 4.61 -14.36
C LEU A 168 -8.53 5.22 -14.90
N VAL A 169 -7.47 5.18 -14.09
CA VAL A 169 -6.14 5.70 -14.42
C VAL A 169 -5.09 4.61 -14.19
N PHE A 170 -4.36 4.25 -15.24
CA PHE A 170 -3.18 3.40 -15.15
C PHE A 170 -1.94 4.20 -14.72
N LEU A 171 -1.21 3.71 -13.73
CA LEU A 171 0.00 4.35 -13.20
C LEU A 171 1.30 3.79 -13.80
N GLU A 172 1.21 2.74 -14.63
CA GLU A 172 2.35 2.18 -15.37
C GLU A 172 3.50 1.67 -14.46
N ILE A 173 3.18 1.20 -13.25
CA ILE A 173 4.17 0.63 -12.33
C ILE A 173 4.42 -0.84 -12.64
N HIS A 174 5.68 -1.13 -12.94
CA HIS A 174 6.16 -2.47 -13.29
C HIS A 174 5.96 -3.48 -12.16
N ASN A 175 5.88 -4.76 -12.55
CA ASN A 175 5.69 -5.86 -11.59
C ASN A 175 6.97 -6.16 -10.79
N ILE A 176 6.82 -7.03 -9.80
CA ILE A 176 7.89 -7.43 -8.89
C ILE A 176 9.12 -8.03 -9.59
N HIS A 177 8.95 -8.75 -10.71
CA HIS A 177 10.06 -9.38 -11.42
C HIS A 177 10.97 -8.33 -12.06
N VAL A 178 10.38 -7.30 -12.66
CA VAL A 178 11.11 -6.17 -13.23
C VAL A 178 11.87 -5.41 -12.14
N MET A 179 11.23 -5.16 -10.99
CA MET A 179 11.88 -4.48 -9.86
C MET A 179 13.06 -5.27 -9.28
N ARG A 180 12.93 -6.61 -9.18
CA ARG A 180 14.03 -7.49 -8.72
C ARG A 180 15.22 -7.45 -9.68
N GLU A 181 14.95 -7.48 -10.98
CA GLU A 181 16.00 -7.42 -12.00
C GLU A 181 16.71 -6.06 -12.00
N SER A 182 15.97 -4.97 -11.86
CA SER A 182 16.53 -3.63 -11.71
C SER A 182 17.46 -3.52 -10.50
N LEU A 183 17.04 -4.05 -9.34
CA LEU A 183 17.87 -4.08 -8.14
C LEU A 183 19.12 -4.94 -8.31
N ARG A 184 19.01 -6.08 -9.00
CA ARG A 184 20.16 -6.95 -9.31
C ARG A 184 21.21 -6.18 -10.12
N LYS A 185 20.78 -5.50 -11.20
CA LYS A 185 21.66 -4.66 -12.03
C LYS A 185 22.29 -3.52 -11.21
N LEU A 186 21.51 -2.86 -10.35
CA LEU A 186 22.03 -1.81 -9.48
C LEU A 186 23.11 -2.32 -8.53
N LYS A 187 22.90 -3.50 -7.93
CA LYS A 187 23.89 -4.11 -7.03
C LYS A 187 25.22 -4.38 -7.75
N GLU A 188 25.16 -4.84 -9.00
CA GLU A 188 26.35 -5.17 -9.81
C GLU A 188 27.21 -3.95 -10.13
N ILE A 189 26.60 -2.78 -10.33
CA ILE A 189 27.36 -1.55 -10.65
C ILE A 189 27.86 -0.80 -9.40
N VAL A 190 27.33 -1.13 -8.21
CA VAL A 190 27.69 -0.48 -6.94
C VAL A 190 28.73 -1.28 -6.15
N TYR A 191 28.74 -2.62 -6.27
CA TYR A 191 29.60 -3.50 -5.46
C TYR A 191 30.27 -4.56 -6.34
N PRO A 192 31.59 -4.86 -6.14
CA PRO A 192 32.46 -4.40 -5.07
C PRO A 192 33.11 -3.03 -5.30
N SER A 193 33.13 -2.54 -6.54
CA SER A 193 33.77 -1.29 -6.92
C SER A 193 32.94 -0.55 -7.98
N ILE A 194 32.92 0.77 -7.89
CA ILE A 194 32.18 1.64 -8.82
C ILE A 194 33.09 2.02 -9.99
N ASP A 195 32.60 1.88 -11.22
CA ASP A 195 33.22 2.44 -12.42
C ASP A 195 32.78 3.91 -12.58
N GLU A 196 33.58 4.82 -12.02
CA GLU A 196 33.32 6.27 -12.05
C GLU A 196 33.19 6.83 -13.47
N SER A 197 33.92 6.25 -14.45
CA SER A 197 33.94 6.75 -15.83
C SER A 197 32.62 6.53 -16.57
N ARG A 198 31.87 5.49 -16.19
CA ARG A 198 30.59 5.10 -16.79
C ARG A 198 29.45 5.12 -15.79
N TRP A 199 29.61 5.79 -14.64
CA TRP A 199 28.65 5.75 -13.55
C TRP A 199 27.23 6.10 -14.00
N LEU A 200 27.05 7.23 -14.69
CA LEU A 200 25.72 7.70 -15.11
C LEU A 200 25.05 6.74 -16.10
N SER A 201 25.77 6.26 -17.11
CA SER A 201 25.24 5.30 -18.08
C SER A 201 24.93 3.93 -17.44
N ASN A 202 25.77 3.51 -16.49
CA ASN A 202 25.58 2.26 -15.76
C ASN A 202 24.32 2.35 -14.89
N VAL A 203 24.13 3.45 -14.16
CA VAL A 203 22.92 3.70 -13.35
C VAL A 203 21.68 3.75 -14.22
N ASP A 204 21.72 4.48 -15.34
CA ASP A 204 20.60 4.58 -16.27
C ASP A 204 20.19 3.20 -16.82
N GLY A 205 21.16 2.37 -17.20
CA GLY A 205 20.92 1.00 -17.67
C GLY A 205 20.29 0.03 -16.64
N THR A 206 20.19 0.43 -15.36
CA THR A 206 19.46 -0.32 -14.33
C THR A 206 17.95 -0.03 -14.35
N HIS A 207 17.54 1.12 -14.89
CA HIS A 207 16.18 1.68 -14.76
C HIS A 207 15.69 1.90 -13.33
N TRP A 208 16.55 1.77 -12.31
CA TRP A 208 16.12 1.83 -10.91
C TRP A 208 15.50 3.18 -10.57
N LEU A 209 16.16 4.29 -10.92
CA LEU A 209 15.66 5.63 -10.66
C LEU A 209 14.40 5.95 -11.47
N GLU A 210 14.27 5.40 -12.67
CA GLU A 210 13.05 5.51 -13.49
C GLU A 210 11.87 4.86 -12.77
N TYR A 211 12.03 3.64 -12.26
CA TYR A 211 10.98 2.94 -11.54
C TYR A 211 10.60 3.61 -10.22
N ILE A 212 11.57 4.18 -9.50
CA ILE A 212 11.30 5.00 -8.31
C ILE A 212 10.51 6.26 -8.72
N ARG A 213 10.91 6.96 -9.79
CA ARG A 213 10.19 8.14 -10.29
C ARG A 213 8.74 7.83 -10.61
N VAL A 214 8.47 6.75 -11.34
CA VAL A 214 7.08 6.35 -11.72
C VAL A 214 6.24 6.06 -10.48
N LEU A 215 6.78 5.33 -9.51
CA LEU A 215 6.09 5.05 -8.24
C LEU A 215 5.75 6.35 -7.47
N LEU A 216 6.72 7.26 -7.35
CA LEU A 216 6.54 8.53 -6.65
C LEU A 216 5.54 9.43 -7.39
N ALA A 217 5.61 9.51 -8.72
CA ALA A 217 4.66 10.25 -9.52
C ALA A 217 3.22 9.72 -9.33
N GLY A 218 3.04 8.40 -9.27
CA GLY A 218 1.75 7.79 -8.95
C GLY A 218 1.22 8.20 -7.57
N ALA A 219 2.06 8.16 -6.54
CA ALA A 219 1.69 8.57 -5.18
C ALA A 219 1.35 10.07 -5.10
N VAL A 220 2.09 10.92 -5.80
CA VAL A 220 1.79 12.37 -5.90
C VAL A 220 0.44 12.61 -6.56
N ARG A 221 0.13 11.91 -7.66
CA ARG A 221 -1.19 12.02 -8.33
C ARG A 221 -2.34 11.62 -7.40
N ILE A 222 -2.14 10.58 -6.59
CA ILE A 222 -3.11 10.15 -5.58
C ILE A 222 -3.30 11.25 -4.52
N ALA A 223 -2.21 11.76 -3.96
CA ALA A 223 -2.25 12.82 -2.94
C ALA A 223 -2.91 14.09 -3.48
N ASP A 224 -2.59 14.51 -4.71
CA ASP A 224 -3.19 15.68 -5.36
C ASP A 224 -4.71 15.53 -5.57
N LYS A 225 -5.19 14.34 -5.99
CA LYS A 225 -6.65 14.12 -6.12
C LYS A 225 -7.40 14.20 -4.80
N ILE A 226 -6.74 13.83 -3.71
CA ILE A 226 -7.30 13.92 -2.36
C ILE A 226 -7.24 15.35 -1.83
N GLU A 227 -6.07 16.00 -1.89
CA GLU A 227 -5.82 17.32 -1.30
C GLU A 227 -6.35 18.46 -2.15
N SER A 228 -6.00 18.53 -3.44
CA SER A 228 -6.44 19.60 -4.33
C SER A 228 -7.83 19.29 -4.90
N GLY A 229 -8.04 18.04 -5.33
CA GLY A 229 -9.26 17.61 -5.99
C GLY A 229 -10.43 17.30 -5.05
N LYS A 230 -10.18 17.19 -3.74
CA LYS A 230 -11.16 16.77 -2.71
C LYS A 230 -11.96 15.52 -3.13
N THR A 231 -11.33 14.64 -3.91
CA THR A 231 -11.97 13.51 -4.58
C THR A 231 -11.50 12.21 -3.96
N SER A 232 -12.44 11.31 -3.65
CA SER A 232 -12.10 9.98 -3.13
C SER A 232 -11.47 9.12 -4.22
N VAL A 233 -10.57 8.22 -3.79
CA VAL A 233 -9.79 7.36 -4.69
C VAL A 233 -9.84 5.91 -4.25
N VAL A 234 -9.85 5.00 -5.23
CA VAL A 234 -9.67 3.56 -5.06
C VAL A 234 -8.33 3.19 -5.67
N ILE A 235 -7.47 2.51 -4.91
CA ILE A 235 -6.16 2.10 -5.38
C ILE A 235 -6.11 0.57 -5.41
N HIS A 236 -5.77 0.01 -6.56
CA HIS A 236 -5.53 -1.43 -6.67
C HIS A 236 -4.37 -1.74 -7.62
N CYS A 237 -4.02 -3.01 -7.66
CA CYS A 237 -3.16 -3.59 -8.68
C CYS A 237 -3.74 -4.95 -9.04
N SER A 238 -2.93 -5.99 -9.28
CA SER A 238 -3.45 -7.36 -9.41
C SER A 238 -3.97 -7.89 -8.06
N ASP A 239 -3.08 -8.08 -7.09
CA ASP A 239 -3.41 -8.72 -5.80
C ASP A 239 -3.70 -7.73 -4.66
N GLY A 240 -3.39 -6.44 -4.83
CA GLY A 240 -3.68 -5.43 -3.82
C GLY A 240 -2.77 -5.41 -2.58
N TRP A 241 -1.59 -6.07 -2.62
CA TRP A 241 -0.67 -6.16 -1.48
C TRP A 241 0.79 -5.73 -1.75
N ASP A 242 1.14 -5.43 -3.01
CA ASP A 242 2.50 -4.95 -3.38
C ASP A 242 2.44 -3.46 -3.70
N ARG A 243 2.29 -3.10 -4.99
CA ARG A 243 2.21 -1.72 -5.48
C ARG A 243 1.13 -0.90 -4.77
N THR A 244 0.00 -1.51 -4.44
CA THR A 244 -1.06 -0.86 -3.66
C THR A 244 -0.57 -0.40 -2.28
N SER A 245 0.17 -1.24 -1.56
CA SER A 245 0.78 -0.88 -0.27
C SER A 245 1.81 0.24 -0.43
N GLN A 246 2.57 0.24 -1.52
CA GLN A 246 3.52 1.31 -1.84
C GLN A 246 2.80 2.66 -2.04
N LEU A 247 1.78 2.67 -2.90
CA LEU A 247 1.04 3.87 -3.27
C LEU A 247 0.26 4.47 -2.11
N THR A 248 -0.51 3.63 -1.39
CA THR A 248 -1.25 4.05 -0.19
C THR A 248 -0.32 4.66 0.85
N SER A 249 0.78 3.96 1.18
CA SER A 249 1.74 4.43 2.19
C SER A 249 2.41 5.74 1.80
N LEU A 250 2.85 5.88 0.55
CA LEU A 250 3.50 7.10 0.06
C LEU A 250 2.53 8.28 0.02
N ALA A 251 1.29 8.08 -0.44
CA ALA A 251 0.27 9.13 -0.43
C ALA A 251 -0.08 9.54 1.01
N MET A 252 -0.24 8.59 1.93
CA MET A 252 -0.49 8.87 3.34
C MET A 252 0.66 9.65 4.00
N LEU A 253 1.92 9.38 3.64
CA LEU A 253 3.07 10.16 4.12
C LEU A 253 3.06 11.62 3.63
N MET A 254 2.59 11.86 2.41
CA MET A 254 2.44 13.20 1.84
C MET A 254 1.31 13.96 2.54
N LEU A 255 0.15 13.31 2.70
CA LEU A 255 -1.08 13.91 3.21
C LEU A 255 -1.09 14.10 4.73
N ASP A 256 -0.46 13.20 5.49
CA ASP A 256 -0.62 13.15 6.94
C ASP A 256 0.74 13.16 7.66
N SER A 257 0.99 14.29 8.33
CA SER A 257 2.18 14.51 9.16
C SER A 257 2.38 13.48 10.26
N TYR A 258 1.32 12.81 10.76
CA TYR A 258 1.44 11.77 11.77
C TYR A 258 2.39 10.66 11.30
N TYR A 259 2.21 10.19 10.07
CA TYR A 259 3.01 9.11 9.50
C TYR A 259 4.47 9.49 9.25
N ARG A 260 4.83 10.79 9.36
CA ARG A 260 6.22 11.28 9.30
C ARG A 260 6.93 11.27 10.65
N SER A 261 6.21 11.03 11.76
CA SER A 261 6.82 10.74 13.06
C SER A 261 7.30 9.29 13.15
N ILE A 262 8.25 8.96 14.04
CA ILE A 262 8.72 7.56 14.21
C ILE A 262 7.55 6.62 14.54
N LYS A 263 6.74 6.98 15.54
CA LYS A 263 5.57 6.17 15.96
C LYS A 263 4.53 6.04 14.86
N GLY A 264 4.28 7.11 14.11
CA GLY A 264 3.35 7.07 13.00
C GLY A 264 3.88 6.27 11.83
N PHE A 265 5.17 6.34 11.55
CA PHE A 265 5.79 5.51 10.52
C PHE A 265 5.72 4.02 10.87
N GLU A 266 6.02 3.64 12.12
CA GLU A 266 5.82 2.27 12.61
C GLU A 266 4.36 1.83 12.44
N SER A 267 3.41 2.70 12.81
CA SER A 267 1.98 2.48 12.62
C SER A 267 1.60 2.27 11.15
N LEU A 268 2.20 3.05 10.24
CA LEU A 268 1.96 2.94 8.80
C LEU A 268 2.42 1.57 8.27
N ILE A 269 3.59 1.10 8.70
CA ILE A 269 4.11 -0.21 8.31
C ILE A 269 3.24 -1.33 8.88
N GLU A 270 2.90 -1.28 10.17
CA GLU A 270 2.03 -2.27 10.80
C GLU A 270 0.67 -2.36 10.10
N LYS A 271 0.08 -1.22 9.73
CA LYS A 271 -1.21 -1.15 9.05
C LYS A 271 -1.10 -1.51 7.56
N GLU A 272 -0.48 -0.65 6.74
CA GLU A 272 -0.57 -0.75 5.28
C GLU A 272 0.24 -1.90 4.68
N TRP A 273 1.16 -2.49 5.45
CA TRP A 273 2.02 -3.58 5.00
C TRP A 273 1.73 -4.88 5.71
N ILE A 274 1.86 -4.91 7.04
CA ILE A 274 1.77 -6.15 7.81
C ILE A 274 0.31 -6.61 7.86
N SER A 275 -0.60 -5.77 8.39
CA SER A 275 -1.99 -6.17 8.59
C SER A 275 -2.74 -6.35 7.27
N PHE A 276 -2.38 -5.59 6.23
CA PHE A 276 -2.91 -5.76 4.88
C PHE A 276 -2.24 -6.87 4.06
N GLY A 277 -1.38 -7.69 4.67
CA GLY A 277 -0.96 -8.97 4.10
C GLY A 277 0.09 -8.87 2.99
N HIS A 278 0.96 -7.86 3.02
CA HIS A 278 2.16 -7.88 2.18
C HIS A 278 2.99 -9.14 2.48
N ARG A 279 3.36 -9.88 1.44
CA ARG A 279 3.99 -11.20 1.57
C ARG A 279 5.49 -11.12 1.79
N PHE A 280 5.89 -10.54 2.92
CA PHE A 280 7.28 -10.34 3.31
C PHE A 280 8.18 -11.58 3.16
N ALA A 281 7.71 -12.75 3.62
CA ALA A 281 8.47 -14.00 3.58
C ALA A 281 8.71 -14.52 2.15
N LEU A 282 7.81 -14.24 1.21
CA LEU A 282 7.87 -14.75 -0.18
C LEU A 282 8.54 -13.76 -1.14
N VAL A 283 8.47 -12.46 -0.82
CA VAL A 283 8.99 -11.37 -1.66
C VAL A 283 10.42 -10.99 -1.25
N GLY A 284 10.86 -11.43 -0.06
CA GLY A 284 12.07 -10.95 0.59
C GLY A 284 11.97 -9.45 0.91
N SER A 285 12.99 -8.91 1.57
CA SER A 285 13.05 -7.48 1.91
C SER A 285 13.05 -6.55 0.69
N SER A 286 13.07 -7.05 -0.54
CA SER A 286 13.17 -6.30 -1.80
C SER A 286 12.07 -5.25 -2.00
N ALA A 287 10.80 -5.61 -1.80
CA ALA A 287 9.68 -4.68 -1.99
C ALA A 287 9.62 -3.62 -0.88
N LEU A 288 9.90 -4.02 0.36
CA LEU A 288 10.04 -3.08 1.47
C LEU A 288 11.30 -2.22 1.32
N CYS A 289 12.38 -2.74 0.73
CA CYS A 289 13.59 -1.99 0.43
C CYS A 289 13.29 -0.92 -0.64
N VAL A 290 12.56 -1.26 -1.71
CA VAL A 290 12.08 -0.29 -2.70
C VAL A 290 11.25 0.80 -2.03
N THR A 291 10.34 0.44 -1.11
CA THR A 291 9.48 1.43 -0.46
C THR A 291 10.22 2.22 0.61
N VAL A 292 11.04 1.62 1.47
CA VAL A 292 11.85 2.31 2.46
C VAL A 292 12.90 3.20 1.78
N LEU A 293 13.46 2.80 0.63
CA LEU A 293 14.31 3.66 -0.19
C LEU A 293 13.51 4.77 -0.86
N ALA A 294 12.34 4.50 -1.43
CA ALA A 294 11.45 5.52 -1.97
C ALA A 294 11.00 6.51 -0.89
N ILE A 295 10.70 6.03 0.32
CA ILE A 295 10.41 6.79 1.54
C ILE A 295 11.64 7.59 1.97
N SER A 296 12.84 7.01 1.89
CA SER A 296 14.08 7.75 2.16
C SER A 296 14.30 8.87 1.14
N PHE A 297 13.94 8.66 -0.12
CA PHE A 297 13.97 9.68 -1.17
C PHE A 297 12.86 10.73 -0.99
N THR A 298 11.64 10.37 -0.57
CA THR A 298 10.59 11.37 -0.29
C THR A 298 10.86 12.14 0.99
N CYS A 299 11.39 11.50 2.04
CA CYS A 299 11.80 12.16 3.27
C CYS A 299 12.99 13.08 3.02
N THR A 300 13.98 12.69 2.21
CA THR A 300 15.09 13.59 1.84
C THR A 300 14.64 14.70 0.92
N TRP A 301 13.72 14.45 -0.02
CA TRP A 301 13.14 15.50 -0.88
C TRP A 301 12.34 16.52 -0.07
N HIS A 302 11.45 16.08 0.83
CA HIS A 302 10.70 17.00 1.71
C HIS A 302 11.62 17.74 2.70
N LEU A 303 12.67 17.09 3.22
CA LEU A 303 13.66 17.76 4.07
C LEU A 303 14.47 18.79 3.27
N LEU A 304 14.84 18.50 2.02
CA LEU A 304 15.54 19.43 1.13
C LEU A 304 14.63 20.62 0.78
N THR A 305 13.37 20.41 0.43
CA THR A 305 12.41 21.49 0.16
C THR A 305 12.12 22.32 1.41
N TYR A 306 12.02 21.70 2.58
CA TYR A 306 11.88 22.39 3.88
C TYR A 306 13.10 23.26 4.20
N ILE A 307 14.32 22.73 4.03
CA ILE A 307 15.57 23.49 4.20
C ILE A 307 15.64 24.65 3.19
N TYR A 308 15.28 24.41 1.92
CA TYR A 308 15.35 25.41 0.86
C TYR A 308 14.31 26.54 1.01
N THR A 309 13.15 26.24 1.61
CA THR A 309 12.06 27.23 1.79
C THR A 309 12.18 28.02 3.10
N HIS A 310 12.78 27.45 4.14
CA HIS A 310 12.86 28.09 5.46
C HIS A 310 14.23 28.66 5.82
N GLU A 311 15.30 28.29 5.11
CA GLU A 311 16.60 28.97 5.22
C GLU A 311 17.09 29.43 3.85
N GLN A 312 16.74 30.65 3.44
CA GLN A 312 17.69 31.59 2.86
C GLN A 312 17.14 33.03 2.96
N PRO A 313 17.85 33.91 3.68
CA PRO A 313 18.35 35.06 2.95
C PRO A 313 19.86 35.25 3.18
N PHE A 314 20.71 34.22 3.09
CA PHE A 314 22.16 34.42 3.04
C PHE A 314 22.87 33.26 2.31
N LEU A 315 22.79 33.28 0.98
CA LEU A 315 23.88 32.96 0.03
C LEU A 315 23.28 32.80 -1.37
N CYS A 316 23.22 33.94 -2.06
CA CYS A 316 23.23 33.95 -3.51
C CYS A 316 24.57 33.36 -3.98
N GLY A 317 24.51 32.26 -4.74
CA GLY A 317 25.65 31.72 -5.48
C GLY A 317 26.44 30.63 -4.77
N LEU A 318 26.13 29.36 -5.05
CA LEU A 318 27.09 28.26 -5.00
C LEU A 318 26.69 27.16 -6.00
N ASN A 319 27.63 26.83 -6.86
CA ASN A 319 27.53 25.91 -7.99
C ASN A 319 27.08 24.49 -7.59
N PHE A 320 26.14 23.94 -8.35
CA PHE A 320 25.79 22.51 -8.37
C PHE A 320 26.91 21.69 -9.02
N HIS A 321 28.01 21.49 -8.31
CA HIS A 321 28.95 20.42 -8.61
C HIS A 321 29.61 19.93 -7.33
N ASN A 322 29.50 18.63 -7.09
CA ASN A 322 30.12 17.86 -6.01
C ASN A 322 29.56 18.06 -4.59
N LYS A 323 29.04 16.93 -4.07
CA LYS A 323 28.82 16.54 -2.66
C LYS A 323 27.38 16.55 -2.19
N ILE A 324 26.67 15.45 -2.48
CA ILE A 324 25.85 14.83 -1.43
C ILE A 324 26.86 14.30 -0.39
N PRO A 325 26.91 14.80 0.87
CA PRO A 325 27.91 14.34 1.82
C PRO A 325 27.68 12.85 2.14
N ARG A 326 28.71 12.02 1.97
CA ARG A 326 28.76 10.58 2.36
C ARG A 326 28.11 10.30 3.74
N CYS A 327 28.12 11.27 4.64
CA CYS A 327 27.59 11.19 6.00
C CYS A 327 26.05 11.09 6.10
N GLN A 328 25.29 11.65 5.14
CA GLN A 328 23.82 11.55 5.15
C GLN A 328 23.35 10.20 4.60
N PHE A 329 24.01 9.68 3.56
CA PHE A 329 23.73 8.35 3.04
C PHE A 329 24.04 7.24 4.08
N THR A 330 25.07 7.41 4.92
CA THR A 330 25.39 6.50 6.04
C THR A 330 24.39 6.55 7.20
N ARG A 331 23.75 7.70 7.47
CA ARG A 331 22.71 7.80 8.51
C ARG A 331 21.39 7.21 8.03
N ILE A 332 21.04 7.42 6.76
CA ILE A 332 19.86 6.83 6.11
C ILE A 332 20.00 5.31 6.02
N SER A 333 21.18 4.80 5.67
CA SER A 333 21.45 3.35 5.67
C SER A 333 21.44 2.72 7.08
N ARG A 334 21.76 3.49 8.14
CA ARG A 334 21.62 3.02 9.53
C ARG A 334 20.17 2.97 9.99
N SER A 335 19.36 3.99 9.65
CA SER A 335 17.91 3.97 9.89
C SER A 335 17.21 2.88 9.06
N PHE A 336 17.66 2.67 7.81
CA PHE A 336 17.25 1.54 6.95
C PHE A 336 17.55 0.19 7.61
N TRP A 337 18.75 0.00 8.16
CA TRP A 337 19.12 -1.22 8.89
C TRP A 337 18.33 -1.42 10.18
N LEU A 338 18.06 -0.35 10.93
CA LEU A 338 17.26 -0.41 12.16
C LEU A 338 15.77 -0.70 11.86
N SER A 339 15.21 -0.10 10.81
CA SER A 339 13.85 -0.38 10.35
C SER A 339 13.73 -1.78 9.76
N GLN A 340 14.73 -2.24 9.01
CA GLN A 340 14.77 -3.62 8.50
C GLN A 340 14.85 -4.62 9.66
N LYS A 341 15.72 -4.38 10.65
CA LYS A 341 15.79 -5.21 11.86
C LYS A 341 14.46 -5.19 12.63
N ARG A 342 13.82 -4.03 12.79
CA ARG A 342 12.52 -3.92 13.46
C ARG A 342 11.41 -4.65 12.70
N VAL A 343 11.43 -4.61 11.36
CA VAL A 343 10.49 -5.38 10.54
C VAL A 343 10.77 -6.88 10.63
N GLU A 344 12.03 -7.30 10.62
CA GLU A 344 12.43 -8.70 10.85
C GLU A 344 12.07 -9.18 12.26
N ASP A 345 12.11 -8.30 13.26
CA ASP A 345 11.69 -8.56 14.63
C ASP A 345 10.16 -8.65 14.72
N LEU A 346 9.41 -7.73 14.11
CA LEU A 346 7.94 -7.79 13.99
C LEU A 346 7.48 -9.04 13.22
N GLN A 347 8.20 -9.42 12.16
CA GLN A 347 7.94 -10.66 11.42
C GLN A 347 8.17 -11.90 12.28
N ARG A 348 9.23 -11.91 13.09
CA ARG A 348 9.50 -12.98 14.04
C ARG A 348 8.42 -13.06 15.12
N GLU A 349 8.00 -11.93 15.67
CA GLU A 349 6.90 -11.83 16.63
C GLU A 349 5.58 -12.39 16.06
N VAL A 350 5.25 -12.07 14.80
CA VAL A 350 4.08 -12.63 14.10
C VAL A 350 4.23 -14.13 13.83
N ALA A 351 5.40 -14.59 13.39
CA ALA A 351 5.65 -16.01 13.12
C ALA A 351 5.57 -16.88 14.38
N THR A 352 6.04 -16.38 15.53
CA THR A 352 5.88 -17.06 16.83
C THR A 352 4.43 -17.21 17.27
N ARG A 353 3.53 -16.29 16.88
CA ARG A 353 2.09 -16.37 17.19
C ARG A 353 1.36 -17.42 16.35
N THR A 354 1.84 -17.73 15.15
CA THR A 354 1.27 -18.80 14.31
C THR A 354 1.63 -20.20 14.85
N ILE A 355 2.76 -20.31 15.56
CA ILE A 355 3.22 -21.57 16.16
C ILE A 355 2.49 -21.85 17.48
N SER A 356 2.20 -20.83 18.30
CA SER A 356 1.48 -21.04 19.57
C SER A 356 0.06 -21.56 19.38
N SER A 357 -0.66 -21.12 18.33
CA SER A 357 -2.01 -21.62 18.01
C SER A 357 -2.04 -23.03 17.43
N SER A 358 -0.91 -23.52 16.89
CA SER A 358 -0.78 -24.89 16.38
C SER A 358 -0.28 -25.87 17.45
N SER A 359 0.37 -25.40 18.51
CA SER A 359 0.79 -26.22 19.66
C SER A 359 -0.31 -26.50 20.69
N GLU A 360 -1.45 -25.80 20.65
CA GLU A 360 -2.58 -26.03 21.58
C GLU A 360 -3.59 -27.11 21.10
N ARG A 361 -3.38 -27.73 19.94
CA ARG A 361 -4.13 -28.95 19.58
C ARG A 361 -3.48 -30.15 20.26
N GLY A 362 -3.92 -30.37 21.49
CA GLY A 362 -3.63 -31.56 22.28
C GLY A 362 -3.94 -32.86 21.54
N SER A 363 -2.99 -33.79 21.70
CA SER A 363 -3.04 -35.23 21.52
C SER A 363 -4.39 -35.92 21.78
N SER A 364 -4.78 -36.87 20.90
CA SER A 364 -5.39 -38.20 21.18
C SER A 364 -5.88 -38.87 19.87
N PRO A 365 -6.20 -40.20 19.84
CA PRO A 365 -5.32 -41.34 20.05
C PRO A 365 -5.26 -42.26 18.80
N THR A 366 -4.31 -43.19 18.82
CA THR A 366 -4.03 -44.22 17.80
C THR A 366 -5.19 -45.18 17.53
N HIS A 367 -5.51 -45.42 16.25
CA HIS A 367 -6.16 -46.67 15.83
C HIS A 367 -5.46 -47.27 14.61
N SER A 368 -4.94 -48.48 14.84
CA SER A 368 -4.35 -49.43 13.92
C SER A 368 -5.37 -49.99 12.93
N VAL A 369 -5.00 -50.13 11.66
CA VAL A 369 -5.75 -50.90 10.67
C VAL A 369 -4.81 -51.91 10.01
N THR A 370 -5.11 -53.21 10.20
CA THR A 370 -4.55 -54.34 9.47
C THR A 370 -5.36 -54.65 8.20
N PRO A 371 -4.77 -55.32 7.18
CA PRO A 371 -5.32 -55.40 5.83
C PRO A 371 -6.13 -56.67 5.58
N VAL A 372 -7.11 -56.62 4.65
CA VAL A 372 -7.73 -57.82 4.08
C VAL A 372 -7.92 -57.64 2.57
N HIS A 373 -7.32 -58.57 1.82
CA HIS A 373 -7.54 -58.88 0.41
C HIS A 373 -8.95 -59.43 0.17
N THR A 374 -9.60 -59.10 -0.95
CA THR A 374 -10.13 -60.12 -1.88
C THR A 374 -10.57 -59.54 -3.21
N SER A 375 -10.24 -60.28 -4.26
CA SER A 375 -10.63 -60.20 -5.66
C SER A 375 -12.03 -60.78 -5.89
N VAL A 376 -12.76 -60.20 -6.86
CA VAL A 376 -13.54 -60.90 -7.88
C VAL A 376 -13.26 -60.23 -9.21
#